data_AF-A0A6M8B7M1-F1
#
_entry.id   AF-A0A6M8B7M1-F1
#
_cell.length_a   1.000
_cell.length_b   1.000
_cell.length_c   1.000
_cell.angle_alpha   90.00
_cell.angle_beta   90.00
_cell.angle_gamma   90.00
#
_symmetry.space_group_name_H-M   'P 1'
#
loop_
_entity.id
_entity.type
_entity.pdbx_description
1 polymer ?
#
loop_
_entity_poly.entity_id
_entity_poly.type
_entity_poly.pdbx_seq_one_letter_code
_entity_poly.pdbx_strand_id
1 'polypeptide(L)'
;MAARAQIDHEWMARGATPPDNPPVVGLEATSRAQAPQALRRLRTETPRSEFAMIMASPAWRIPEGAEVYCYRLHAQVITDEAPVGPTTDLDALDAAQAAQAIAALSDPGLIIIGDHPGTRPAAIELDMCLARPQWCSRPAGVGPDGPTDRLIPLAAPWITTYQEALDYYIDELAIPMGEPRWEDDEEPDITIWRCLAAQARTALIDEDAHIDPADLARALAREITAITT
;
A
#
# COMPACT_ATOMS: atom_id res chain seq x y z
N MET A 1 -1.50 13.13 12.79
CA MET A 1 -0.78 12.03 13.47
C MET A 1 0.70 12.23 13.15
N ALA A 2 1.54 11.21 13.09
CA ALA A 2 2.83 11.28 12.40
C ALA A 2 2.75 10.32 11.20
N ALA A 3 3.50 10.58 10.13
CA ALA A 3 3.58 9.66 8.99
C ALA A 3 3.85 8.23 9.46
N ARG A 4 3.09 7.28 8.92
CA ARG A 4 3.19 5.86 9.26
C ARG A 4 4.02 5.18 8.19
N ALA A 5 5.21 4.70 8.55
CA ALA A 5 6.06 3.89 7.69
C ALA A 5 6.29 2.51 8.31
N GLN A 6 6.23 1.46 7.49
CA GLN A 6 6.56 0.10 7.90
C GLN A 6 7.11 -0.71 6.72
N ILE A 7 7.83 -1.79 7.04
CA ILE A 7 8.28 -2.79 6.09
C ILE A 7 7.85 -4.18 6.56
N ASP A 8 7.11 -4.89 5.72
CA ASP A 8 6.62 -6.23 5.99
C ASP A 8 7.44 -7.30 5.25
N HIS A 9 7.78 -8.37 5.95
CA HIS A 9 8.18 -9.64 5.34
C HIS A 9 6.94 -10.41 4.95
N GLU A 10 6.58 -10.35 3.68
CA GLU A 10 5.54 -11.20 3.12
C GLU A 10 6.16 -12.56 2.87
N TRP A 11 5.59 -13.64 3.40
CA TRP A 11 6.04 -15.01 3.13
C TRP A 11 5.20 -15.68 2.06
N MET A 12 5.83 -16.46 1.19
CA MET A 12 5.19 -17.20 0.10
C MET A 12 5.70 -18.63 0.02
N ALA A 13 4.87 -19.50 -0.54
CA ALA A 13 5.28 -20.81 -1.01
C ALA A 13 5.14 -20.88 -2.53
N ARG A 14 6.10 -21.52 -3.18
CA ARG A 14 6.05 -21.88 -4.60
C ARG A 14 6.35 -23.36 -4.81
N GLY A 15 5.91 -23.93 -5.92
CA GLY A 15 6.32 -25.29 -6.32
C GLY A 15 7.74 -25.32 -6.89
N ALA A 16 8.49 -26.39 -6.59
CA ALA A 16 9.84 -26.62 -7.10
C ALA A 16 9.91 -27.03 -8.60
N THR A 17 9.34 -26.24 -9.53
CA THR A 17 9.48 -26.34 -11.02
C THR A 17 8.98 -27.64 -11.71
N PRO A 18 8.75 -27.70 -13.04
CA PRO A 18 7.90 -26.88 -13.93
C PRO A 18 6.37 -27.12 -13.67
N PRO A 19 5.43 -26.42 -14.34
CA PRO A 19 5.56 -25.67 -15.60
C PRO A 19 6.15 -24.27 -15.43
N ASP A 20 6.44 -23.60 -16.55
CA ASP A 20 7.08 -22.28 -16.75
C ASP A 20 6.54 -21.11 -15.90
N ASN A 21 5.54 -21.37 -15.06
CA ASN A 21 5.06 -20.46 -14.04
C ASN A 21 4.60 -21.30 -12.83
N PRO A 22 5.51 -21.67 -11.91
CA PRO A 22 5.14 -22.47 -10.74
C PRO A 22 4.08 -21.70 -9.93
N PRO A 23 3.05 -22.38 -9.40
CA PRO A 23 2.05 -21.71 -8.55
C PRO A 23 2.76 -21.07 -7.37
N VAL A 24 2.49 -19.78 -7.14
CA VAL A 24 2.95 -19.02 -5.96
C VAL A 24 1.72 -18.64 -5.15
N VAL A 25 1.80 -18.81 -3.83
CA VAL A 25 0.75 -18.42 -2.90
C VAL A 25 1.34 -17.60 -1.75
N GLY A 26 0.66 -16.50 -1.41
CA GLY A 26 0.96 -15.72 -0.21
C GLY A 26 0.55 -16.45 1.06
N LEU A 27 1.33 -16.31 2.12
CA LEU A 27 1.12 -16.97 3.40
C LEU A 27 0.83 -15.92 4.47
N GLU A 28 -0.19 -16.17 5.30
CA GLU A 28 -0.42 -15.41 6.52
C GLU A 28 0.61 -15.81 7.59
N ALA A 29 1.86 -15.44 7.36
CA ALA A 29 3.00 -15.70 8.24
C ALA A 29 3.96 -14.53 8.17
N THR A 30 4.41 -14.05 9.34
CA THR A 30 5.43 -13.00 9.43
C THR A 30 6.83 -13.57 9.59
N SER A 31 6.97 -14.85 9.86
CA SER A 31 8.28 -15.51 10.02
C SER A 31 8.38 -16.78 9.20
N ARG A 32 9.61 -17.14 8.85
CA ARG A 32 9.87 -18.41 8.15
C ARG A 32 9.40 -19.62 8.93
N ALA A 33 9.51 -19.57 10.26
CA ALA A 33 9.11 -20.66 11.14
C ALA A 33 7.60 -20.95 11.08
N GLN A 34 6.78 -19.93 10.80
CA GLN A 34 5.32 -20.05 10.69
C GLN A 34 4.86 -20.47 9.29
N ALA A 35 5.67 -20.19 8.25
CA ALA A 35 5.30 -20.40 6.85
C ALA A 35 4.78 -21.83 6.53
N PRO A 36 5.38 -22.94 7.02
CA PRO A 36 4.85 -24.28 6.77
C PRO A 36 3.47 -24.51 7.36
N GLN A 37 3.21 -23.99 8.56
CA GLN A 37 1.90 -24.11 9.19
C GLN A 37 0.86 -23.25 8.45
N ALA A 38 1.22 -22.05 8.00
CA ALA A 38 0.34 -21.19 7.22
C ALA A 38 -0.06 -21.85 5.89
N LEU A 39 0.88 -22.46 5.17
CA LEU A 39 0.58 -23.20 3.95
C LEU A 39 -0.34 -24.39 4.22
N ARG A 40 -0.09 -25.14 5.31
CA ARG A 40 -0.97 -26.25 5.70
C ARG A 40 -2.40 -25.76 5.99
N ARG A 41 -2.57 -24.64 6.71
CA ARG A 41 -3.88 -24.05 6.98
C ARG A 41 -4.62 -23.73 5.68
N LEU A 42 -3.95 -23.05 4.73
CA LEU A 42 -4.53 -22.75 3.41
C LEU A 42 -5.02 -24.01 2.67
N ARG A 43 -4.30 -25.13 2.79
CA ARG A 43 -4.70 -26.40 2.17
C ARG A 43 -5.88 -27.10 2.87
N THR A 44 -6.08 -26.86 4.16
CA THR A 44 -7.06 -27.60 4.98
C THR A 44 -8.32 -26.81 5.30
N GLU A 45 -8.25 -25.48 5.29
CA GLU A 45 -9.39 -24.62 5.64
C GLU A 45 -10.31 -24.44 4.43
N THR A 46 -11.61 -24.61 4.65
CA THR A 46 -12.62 -24.33 3.62
C THR A 46 -12.71 -22.82 3.39
N PRO A 47 -12.48 -22.32 2.16
CA PRO A 47 -12.58 -20.89 1.88
C PRO A 47 -13.97 -20.35 2.17
N ARG A 48 -14.05 -19.16 2.77
CA ARG A 48 -15.33 -18.51 3.14
C ARG A 48 -16.00 -17.76 1.99
N SER A 49 -15.30 -17.58 0.87
CA SER A 49 -15.78 -16.89 -0.33
C SER A 49 -15.10 -17.44 -1.58
N GLU A 50 -15.68 -17.20 -2.74
CA GLU A 50 -15.08 -17.51 -4.04
C GLU A 50 -13.73 -16.80 -4.22
N PHE A 51 -13.64 -15.54 -3.81
CA PHE A 51 -12.38 -14.80 -3.82
C PHE A 51 -11.30 -15.48 -2.98
N ALA A 52 -11.64 -15.88 -1.74
CA ALA A 52 -10.71 -16.59 -0.87
C ALA A 52 -10.27 -17.94 -1.48
N MET A 53 -11.19 -18.63 -2.17
CA MET A 53 -10.88 -19.87 -2.89
C MET A 53 -9.89 -19.64 -4.02
N ILE A 54 -10.09 -18.60 -4.84
CA ILE A 54 -9.18 -18.25 -5.94
C ILE A 54 -7.78 -17.93 -5.40
N MET A 55 -7.70 -17.11 -4.35
CA MET A 55 -6.44 -16.71 -3.73
C MET A 55 -5.69 -17.89 -3.10
N ALA A 56 -6.39 -18.82 -2.46
CA ALA A 56 -5.79 -20.01 -1.86
C ALA A 56 -5.51 -21.12 -2.89
N SER A 57 -6.15 -21.08 -4.07
CA SER A 57 -6.07 -22.13 -5.11
C SER A 57 -4.64 -22.60 -5.45
N PRO A 58 -3.61 -21.73 -5.48
CA PRO A 58 -2.26 -22.18 -5.80
C PRO A 58 -1.64 -23.06 -4.69
N ALA A 59 -2.09 -22.96 -3.43
CA ALA A 59 -1.60 -23.78 -2.32
C ALA A 59 -1.83 -25.28 -2.53
N TRP A 60 -2.96 -25.67 -3.13
CA TRP A 60 -3.26 -27.07 -3.48
C TRP A 60 -2.52 -27.57 -4.71
N ARG A 61 -1.99 -26.65 -5.54
CA ARG A 61 -1.21 -26.99 -6.75
C ARG A 61 0.27 -27.22 -6.47
N ILE A 62 0.75 -26.80 -5.30
CA ILE A 62 2.11 -27.10 -4.82
C ILE A 62 2.07 -28.52 -4.22
N PRO A 63 2.79 -29.51 -4.77
CA PRO A 63 2.82 -30.86 -4.21
C PRO A 63 3.44 -30.86 -2.81
N GLU A 64 2.95 -31.74 -1.94
CA GLU A 64 3.51 -31.93 -0.61
C GLU A 64 4.95 -32.45 -0.70
N GLY A 65 5.87 -31.79 0.01
CA GLY A 65 7.31 -32.09 -0.03
C GLY A 65 8.07 -31.43 -1.19
N ALA A 66 7.39 -30.69 -2.06
CA ALA A 66 7.97 -29.92 -3.17
C ALA A 66 7.83 -28.40 -2.98
N GLU A 67 7.55 -27.96 -1.76
CA GLU A 67 7.47 -26.54 -1.42
C GLU A 67 8.85 -25.88 -1.41
N VAL A 68 8.93 -24.71 -2.04
CA VAL A 68 10.02 -23.76 -1.86
C VAL A 68 9.46 -22.53 -1.21
N TYR A 69 10.03 -22.12 -0.08
CA TYR A 69 9.64 -20.90 0.60
C TYR A 69 10.48 -19.73 0.09
N CYS A 70 9.83 -18.61 -0.09
CA CYS A 70 10.41 -17.37 -0.53
C CYS A 70 9.69 -16.22 0.19
N TYR A 71 10.28 -15.05 0.17
CA TYR A 71 9.69 -13.87 0.79
C TYR A 71 9.79 -12.66 -0.14
N ARG A 72 9.07 -11.61 0.19
CA ARG A 72 9.20 -10.27 -0.40
C ARG A 72 9.25 -9.28 0.75
N LEU A 73 9.94 -8.18 0.52
CA LEU A 73 9.83 -7.02 1.38
C LEU A 73 8.82 -6.06 0.74
N HIS A 74 7.84 -5.61 1.53
CA HIS A 74 6.89 -4.56 1.14
C HIS A 74 7.04 -3.38 2.09
N ALA A 75 7.55 -2.27 1.58
CA ALA A 75 7.62 -1.00 2.29
C ALA A 75 6.39 -0.17 1.93
N GLN A 76 5.79 0.44 2.93
CA GLN A 76 4.69 1.39 2.74
C GLN A 76 4.86 2.60 3.66
N VAL A 77 4.50 3.77 3.15
CA VAL A 77 4.44 5.02 3.92
C VAL A 77 3.21 5.81 3.52
N ILE A 78 2.49 6.32 4.51
CA ILE A 78 1.38 7.25 4.34
C ILE A 78 1.63 8.45 5.24
N THR A 79 1.64 9.65 4.65
CA THR A 79 1.85 10.91 5.37
C THR A 79 0.59 11.35 6.10
N ASP A 80 0.72 12.38 6.93
CA ASP A 80 -0.49 13.03 7.44
C ASP A 80 -1.29 13.64 6.30
N GLU A 81 -2.60 13.54 6.44
CA GLU A 81 -3.54 14.21 5.56
C GLU A 81 -3.61 15.69 5.91
N ALA A 82 -3.63 16.53 4.89
CA ALA A 82 -3.82 17.97 4.99
C ALA A 82 -5.11 18.38 4.28
N PRO A 83 -5.86 19.37 4.81
CA PRO A 83 -7.00 19.92 4.10
C PRO A 83 -6.51 20.74 2.90
N VAL A 84 -7.22 20.63 1.78
CA VAL A 84 -6.92 21.34 0.54
C VAL A 84 -8.12 22.20 0.15
N GLY A 85 -7.86 23.45 -0.22
CA GLY A 85 -8.84 24.39 -0.75
C GLY A 85 -8.34 25.12 -1.99
N PRO A 86 -9.12 26.07 -2.53
CA PRO A 86 -8.81 26.77 -3.79
C PRO A 86 -7.47 27.51 -3.81
N THR A 87 -6.99 27.94 -2.63
CA THR A 87 -5.75 28.71 -2.48
C THR A 87 -4.60 27.91 -1.88
N THR A 88 -4.74 26.59 -1.73
CA THR A 88 -3.67 25.74 -1.21
C THR A 88 -2.52 25.67 -2.20
N ASP A 89 -1.31 25.99 -1.74
CA ASP A 89 -0.07 25.76 -2.49
C ASP A 89 0.24 24.26 -2.50
N LEU A 90 -0.06 23.61 -3.63
CA LEU A 90 0.11 22.17 -3.78
C LEU A 90 1.57 21.75 -3.88
N ASP A 91 2.43 22.59 -4.46
CA ASP A 91 3.87 22.32 -4.57
C ASP A 91 4.52 22.35 -3.17
N ALA A 92 4.16 23.34 -2.35
CA ALA A 92 4.61 23.41 -0.96
C ALA A 92 4.09 22.22 -0.13
N LEU A 93 2.84 21.80 -0.36
CA LEU A 93 2.27 20.63 0.30
C LEU A 93 2.98 19.33 -0.12
N ASP A 94 3.27 19.16 -1.40
CA ASP A 94 4.02 18.01 -1.93
C ASP A 94 5.42 17.93 -1.32
N ALA A 95 6.14 19.05 -1.28
CA ALA A 95 7.45 19.11 -0.65
C ALA A 95 7.40 18.76 0.85
N ALA A 96 6.39 19.25 1.57
CA ALA A 96 6.20 18.94 2.98
C ALA A 96 5.88 17.46 3.22
N GLN A 97 5.00 16.87 2.41
CA GLN A 97 4.63 15.45 2.52
C GLN A 97 5.79 14.53 2.11
N ALA A 98 6.53 14.87 1.06
CA ALA A 98 7.75 14.16 0.68
C ALA A 98 8.78 14.17 1.81
N ALA A 99 9.03 15.34 2.41
CA ALA A 99 9.95 15.45 3.55
C ALA A 99 9.50 14.61 4.74
N GLN A 100 8.19 14.60 5.04
CA GLN A 100 7.63 13.77 6.11
C GLN A 100 7.81 12.28 5.84
N ALA A 101 7.51 11.82 4.62
CA ALA A 101 7.65 10.42 4.23
C ALA A 101 9.11 9.95 4.26
N ILE A 102 10.03 10.74 3.70
CA ILE A 102 11.48 10.44 3.70
C ILE A 102 12.02 10.38 5.13
N ALA A 103 11.59 11.29 6.00
CA ALA A 103 11.97 11.26 7.41
C ALA A 103 11.49 9.98 8.11
N ALA A 104 10.24 9.57 7.90
CA ALA A 104 9.69 8.34 8.46
C ALA A 104 10.40 7.07 7.95
N LEU A 105 10.78 7.04 6.67
CA LEU A 105 11.55 5.93 6.08
C LEU A 105 13.00 5.85 6.57
N SER A 106 13.54 6.97 7.07
CA SER A 106 14.91 7.06 7.59
C SER A 106 14.97 6.94 9.12
N ASP A 107 13.83 6.78 9.79
CA ASP A 107 13.74 6.74 11.24
C ASP A 107 14.34 5.43 11.78
N PRO A 108 15.23 5.46 12.80
CA PRO A 108 15.76 4.25 13.43
C PRO A 108 14.68 3.34 14.06
N GLY A 109 13.51 3.88 14.36
CA GLY A 109 12.32 3.21 14.84
C GLY A 109 11.35 2.77 13.75
N LEU A 110 11.77 2.78 12.47
CA LEU A 110 10.99 2.19 11.37
C LEU A 110 10.58 0.76 11.72
N ILE A 111 9.27 0.51 11.64
CA ILE A 111 8.71 -0.78 12.04
C ILE A 111 9.00 -1.81 10.95
N ILE A 112 9.74 -2.86 11.30
CA ILE A 112 9.98 -4.02 10.45
C ILE A 112 9.17 -5.18 11.03
N ILE A 113 8.21 -5.67 10.25
CA ILE A 113 7.33 -6.77 10.64
C ILE A 113 7.86 -8.05 10.01
N GLY A 114 8.14 -9.04 10.86
CA GLY A 114 8.58 -10.35 10.43
C GLY A 114 10.09 -10.55 10.35
N ASP A 115 10.48 -11.72 9.87
CA ASP A 115 11.88 -12.15 9.79
C ASP A 115 12.15 -13.08 8.61
N HIS A 116 13.43 -13.33 8.35
CA HIS A 116 13.92 -14.41 7.51
C HIS A 116 15.28 -14.95 8.01
N PRO A 117 15.62 -16.22 7.73
CA PRO A 117 16.86 -16.84 8.22
C PRO A 117 18.06 -16.62 7.29
N GLY A 118 17.81 -16.15 6.06
CA GLY A 118 18.82 -15.98 5.02
C GLY A 118 19.90 -14.98 5.41
N THR A 119 21.13 -15.26 4.98
CA THR A 119 22.29 -14.37 5.22
C THR A 119 23.09 -14.11 3.95
N ARG A 120 22.76 -14.79 2.83
CA ARG A 120 23.44 -14.59 1.56
C ARG A 120 23.01 -13.24 0.97
N PRO A 121 23.92 -12.27 0.79
CA PRO A 121 23.53 -10.96 0.25
C PRO A 121 22.90 -11.10 -1.14
N ALA A 122 21.85 -10.33 -1.39
CA ALA A 122 21.20 -10.21 -2.69
C ALA A 122 21.10 -8.73 -3.10
N ALA A 123 21.11 -8.48 -4.40
CA ALA A 123 20.84 -7.15 -4.93
C ALA A 123 19.34 -6.84 -4.82
N ILE A 124 19.00 -5.57 -4.58
CA ILE A 124 17.60 -5.15 -4.58
C ILE A 124 17.06 -5.11 -6.01
N GLU A 125 16.00 -5.87 -6.23
CA GLU A 125 15.19 -5.84 -7.45
C GLU A 125 13.75 -5.54 -7.05
N LEU A 126 13.15 -4.51 -7.66
CA LEU A 126 11.79 -4.07 -7.35
C LEU A 126 10.83 -4.56 -8.42
N ASP A 127 9.72 -5.17 -7.99
CA ASP A 127 8.59 -5.47 -8.88
C ASP A 127 7.56 -4.34 -8.92
N MET A 128 7.60 -3.46 -7.92
CA MET A 128 6.76 -2.28 -7.80
C MET A 128 7.51 -1.20 -6.99
N CYS A 129 7.46 0.04 -7.47
CA CYS A 129 7.85 1.21 -6.71
C CYS A 129 6.98 2.37 -7.17
N LEU A 130 6.28 3.01 -6.25
CA LEU A 130 5.32 4.05 -6.59
C LEU A 130 5.12 5.00 -5.41
N ALA A 131 5.10 6.29 -5.70
CA ALA A 131 4.60 7.32 -4.80
C ALA A 131 3.49 8.11 -5.53
N ARG A 132 2.37 8.36 -4.85
CA ARG A 132 1.25 9.13 -5.41
C ARG A 132 0.50 9.91 -4.34
N PRO A 133 0.01 11.11 -4.67
CA PRO A 133 -1.02 11.76 -3.88
C PRO A 133 -2.28 10.90 -3.81
N GLN A 134 -2.89 10.85 -2.63
CA GLN A 134 -4.22 10.29 -2.42
C GLN A 134 -5.14 11.41 -1.97
N TRP A 135 -6.34 11.40 -2.54
CA TRP A 135 -7.37 12.41 -2.31
C TRP A 135 -8.59 11.74 -1.69
N CYS A 136 -9.20 12.40 -0.72
CA CYS A 136 -10.47 11.97 -0.15
C CYS A 136 -11.33 13.17 0.21
N SER A 137 -12.64 12.97 0.27
CA SER A 137 -13.57 13.95 0.84
C SER A 137 -14.12 13.45 2.18
N ARG A 138 -14.39 14.40 3.06
CA ARG A 138 -15.09 14.22 4.34
C ARG A 138 -16.11 15.33 4.54
N PRO A 139 -17.13 15.15 5.40
CA PRO A 139 -17.98 16.27 5.81
C PRO A 139 -17.14 17.41 6.41
N ALA A 140 -17.59 18.66 6.22
CA ALA A 140 -16.88 19.81 6.74
C ALA A 140 -16.71 19.71 8.27
N GLY A 141 -15.55 20.16 8.77
CA GLY A 141 -15.21 20.10 10.19
C GLY A 141 -14.84 18.71 10.72
N VAL A 142 -14.92 17.65 9.90
CA VAL A 142 -14.44 16.32 10.26
C VAL A 142 -12.97 16.16 9.85
N GLY A 143 -12.09 16.10 10.84
CA GLY A 143 -10.67 15.84 10.65
C GLY A 143 -10.33 14.37 10.34
N PRO A 144 -9.05 14.05 10.07
CA PRO A 144 -8.60 12.71 9.68
C PRO A 144 -8.94 11.59 10.68
N ASP A 145 -8.89 11.91 11.97
CA ASP A 145 -9.16 10.97 13.07
C ASP A 145 -10.63 11.04 13.55
N GLY A 146 -11.47 11.86 12.89
CA GLY A 146 -12.88 12.03 13.25
C GLY A 146 -13.73 10.84 12.79
N PRO A 147 -14.70 10.37 13.60
CA PRO A 147 -15.59 9.31 13.18
C PRO A 147 -16.51 9.80 12.06
N THR A 148 -16.50 9.11 10.92
CA THR A 148 -17.44 9.35 9.83
C THR A 148 -17.64 8.08 9.00
N ASP A 149 -18.87 7.84 8.58
CA ASP A 149 -19.25 6.85 7.57
C ASP A 149 -19.18 7.42 6.15
N ARG A 150 -18.88 8.72 6.01
CA ARG A 150 -18.85 9.47 4.74
C ARG A 150 -17.44 9.89 4.34
N LEU A 151 -16.43 9.05 4.61
CA LEU A 151 -15.10 9.17 4.01
C LEU A 151 -15.14 8.58 2.61
N ILE A 152 -14.91 9.40 1.59
CA ILE A 152 -15.01 8.96 0.20
C ILE A 152 -13.65 9.13 -0.48
N PRO A 153 -12.96 8.03 -0.86
CA PRO A 153 -11.74 8.10 -1.66
C PRO A 153 -12.03 8.67 -3.04
N LEU A 154 -11.28 9.69 -3.45
CA LEU A 154 -11.35 10.30 -4.79
C LEU A 154 -10.30 9.62 -5.68
N ALA A 155 -10.57 8.34 -6.00
CA ALA A 155 -9.57 7.39 -6.49
C ALA A 155 -9.36 7.42 -8.01
N ALA A 156 -9.34 8.58 -8.64
CA ALA A 156 -9.09 8.68 -10.06
C ALA A 156 -7.71 9.34 -10.38
N PRO A 157 -7.00 8.85 -11.42
CA PRO A 157 -5.55 9.03 -11.56
C PRO A 157 -5.12 10.40 -12.10
N TRP A 158 -6.03 11.14 -12.72
CA TRP A 158 -5.86 12.49 -13.25
C TRP A 158 -6.08 13.67 -12.26
N ILE A 159 -6.43 13.46 -10.98
CA ILE A 159 -6.66 14.55 -10.02
C ILE A 159 -5.28 15.03 -9.63
N THR A 160 -5.00 16.26 -10.02
CA THR A 160 -3.77 16.97 -9.68
C THR A 160 -4.08 18.29 -8.98
N THR A 161 -5.32 18.76 -9.03
CA THR A 161 -5.75 20.04 -8.46
C THR A 161 -6.95 19.89 -7.52
N TYR A 162 -7.16 20.91 -6.68
CA TYR A 162 -8.37 21.01 -5.85
C TYR A 162 -9.66 20.99 -6.69
N GLN A 163 -9.69 21.74 -7.81
CA GLN A 163 -10.89 21.84 -8.64
C GLN A 163 -11.25 20.49 -9.26
N GLU A 164 -10.28 19.75 -9.80
CA GLU A 164 -10.53 18.40 -10.33
C GLU A 164 -11.05 17.43 -9.26
N ALA A 165 -10.56 17.55 -8.02
CA ALA A 165 -11.03 16.74 -6.90
C ALA A 165 -12.47 17.07 -6.52
N LEU A 166 -12.80 18.37 -6.51
CA LEU A 166 -14.14 18.86 -6.23
C LEU A 166 -15.14 18.44 -7.33
N ASP A 167 -14.77 18.64 -8.60
CA ASP A 167 -15.58 18.27 -9.76
C ASP A 167 -15.87 16.77 -9.75
N TYR A 168 -14.85 15.92 -9.50
CA TYR A 168 -15.06 14.47 -9.40
C TYR A 168 -15.99 14.09 -8.26
N TYR A 169 -15.85 14.72 -7.09
CA TYR A 169 -16.77 14.47 -5.98
C TYR A 169 -18.21 14.82 -6.37
N ILE A 170 -18.44 15.97 -7.00
CA ILE A 170 -19.78 16.43 -7.38
C ILE A 170 -20.37 15.51 -8.46
N ASP A 171 -19.65 15.34 -9.56
CA ASP A 171 -20.15 14.72 -10.79
C ASP A 171 -20.28 13.20 -10.68
N GLU A 172 -19.31 12.54 -10.08
CA GLU A 172 -19.20 11.08 -10.10
C GLU A 172 -19.62 10.41 -8.79
N LEU A 173 -19.79 11.18 -7.71
CA LEU A 173 -20.11 10.62 -6.39
C LEU A 173 -21.40 11.20 -5.80
N ALA A 174 -21.47 12.51 -5.58
CA ALA A 174 -22.61 13.14 -4.91
C ALA A 174 -23.92 12.97 -5.70
N ILE A 175 -23.90 13.29 -7.01
CA ILE A 175 -25.09 13.17 -7.87
C ILE A 175 -25.57 11.71 -7.98
N PRO A 176 -24.71 10.70 -8.25
CA PRO A 176 -25.13 9.30 -8.25
C PRO A 176 -25.64 8.78 -6.90
N MET A 177 -25.20 9.36 -5.77
CA MET A 177 -25.73 9.06 -4.43
C MET A 177 -27.08 9.72 -4.14
N GLY A 178 -27.62 10.50 -5.08
CA GLY A 178 -28.92 11.16 -4.96
C GLY A 178 -28.87 12.49 -4.19
N GLU A 179 -27.68 13.06 -4.01
CA GLU A 179 -27.55 14.42 -3.48
C GLU A 179 -28.08 15.42 -4.52
N PRO A 180 -28.78 16.49 -4.08
CA PRO A 180 -29.24 17.51 -5.01
C PRO A 180 -28.04 18.10 -5.74
N ARG A 181 -28.20 18.36 -7.04
CA ARG A 181 -27.27 19.26 -7.73
C ARG A 181 -27.35 20.60 -7.03
N TRP A 182 -26.27 21.01 -6.39
CA TRP A 182 -26.15 22.35 -5.87
C TRP A 182 -26.38 23.34 -7.02
N GLU A 183 -27.30 24.29 -6.82
CA GLU A 183 -27.40 25.44 -7.72
C GLU A 183 -26.08 26.24 -7.61
N ASP A 184 -25.74 27.03 -8.64
CA ASP A 184 -24.41 27.60 -8.92
C ASP A 184 -23.70 28.38 -7.77
N ASP A 185 -24.31 28.51 -6.59
CA ASP A 185 -23.85 29.29 -5.45
C ASP A 185 -23.75 28.51 -4.10
N GLU A 186 -24.14 27.23 -4.01
CA GLU A 186 -23.98 26.44 -2.77
C GLU A 186 -22.78 25.48 -2.86
N GLU A 187 -21.69 25.79 -2.15
CA GLU A 187 -20.57 24.85 -2.01
C GLU A 187 -21.00 23.61 -1.22
N PRO A 188 -20.58 22.40 -1.62
CA PRO A 188 -20.86 21.20 -0.85
C PRO A 188 -20.19 21.30 0.53
N ASP A 189 -20.91 20.88 1.58
CA ASP A 189 -20.45 20.93 2.99
C ASP A 189 -19.41 19.84 3.28
N ILE A 190 -18.29 19.89 2.54
CA ILE A 190 -17.19 18.94 2.59
C ILE A 190 -15.84 19.64 2.73
N THR A 191 -14.86 18.89 3.22
CA THR A 191 -13.44 19.24 3.09
C THR A 191 -12.76 18.19 2.23
N ILE A 192 -12.02 18.66 1.23
CA ILE A 192 -11.11 17.83 0.45
C ILE A 192 -9.80 17.69 1.23
N TRP A 193 -9.34 16.46 1.38
CA TRP A 193 -8.10 16.11 2.07
C TRP A 193 -7.15 15.44 1.10
N ARG A 194 -5.85 15.64 1.34
CA ARG A 194 -4.78 15.05 0.55
C ARG A 194 -3.67 14.52 1.44
N CYS A 195 -3.18 13.32 1.15
CA CYS A 195 -1.92 12.77 1.69
C CYS A 195 -1.05 12.23 0.57
N LEU A 196 0.22 11.95 0.89
CA LEU A 196 1.10 11.16 0.04
C LEU A 196 1.07 9.71 0.53
N ALA A 197 0.77 8.79 -0.37
CA ALA A 197 0.94 7.36 -0.15
C ALA A 197 2.02 6.83 -1.09
N ALA A 198 2.98 6.11 -0.54
CA ALA A 198 4.04 5.51 -1.32
C ALA A 198 4.32 4.08 -0.86
N GLN A 199 4.69 3.24 -1.81
CA GLN A 199 5.03 1.84 -1.57
C GLN A 199 6.12 1.34 -2.50
N ALA A 200 6.92 0.41 -2.00
CA ALA A 200 7.89 -0.33 -2.79
C ALA A 200 7.82 -1.81 -2.40
N ARG A 201 7.91 -2.69 -3.39
CA ARG A 201 7.93 -4.12 -3.16
C ARG A 201 9.03 -4.77 -3.98
N THR A 202 9.75 -5.68 -3.35
CA THR A 202 10.80 -6.44 -4.02
C THR A 202 10.19 -7.52 -4.92
N ALA A 203 10.97 -7.96 -5.91
CA ALA A 203 10.76 -9.27 -6.52
C ALA A 203 10.81 -10.39 -5.45
N LEU A 204 10.42 -11.62 -5.83
CA LEU A 204 10.54 -12.77 -4.93
C LEU A 204 12.00 -13.01 -4.56
N ILE A 205 12.26 -13.09 -3.26
CA ILE A 205 13.57 -13.37 -2.68
C ILE A 205 13.57 -14.80 -2.17
N ASP A 206 14.59 -15.58 -2.52
CA ASP A 206 14.77 -16.93 -1.99
C ASP A 206 15.00 -16.88 -0.46
N GLU A 207 14.54 -17.89 0.29
CA GLU A 207 14.61 -17.91 1.76
C GLU A 207 16.03 -17.79 2.35
N ASP A 208 17.06 -18.16 1.57
CA ASP A 208 18.46 -18.13 1.97
C ASP A 208 19.15 -16.80 1.64
N ALA A 209 18.51 -15.97 0.81
CA ALA A 209 18.98 -14.63 0.46
C ALA A 209 18.60 -13.59 1.53
N HIS A 210 19.32 -12.47 1.53
CA HIS A 210 19.13 -11.34 2.43
C HIS A 210 19.20 -10.03 1.65
N ILE A 211 18.20 -9.18 1.88
CA ILE A 211 18.18 -7.77 1.50
C ILE A 211 17.94 -6.99 2.77
N ASP A 212 18.76 -5.97 3.03
CA ASP A 212 18.57 -5.07 4.17
C ASP A 212 17.28 -4.26 3.94
N PRO A 213 16.29 -4.28 4.87
CA PRO A 213 15.10 -3.43 4.77
C PRO A 213 15.42 -1.94 4.56
N ALA A 214 16.57 -1.45 5.04
CA ALA A 214 17.03 -0.09 4.80
C ALA A 214 17.33 0.18 3.31
N ASP A 215 17.69 -0.83 2.52
CA ASP A 215 17.88 -0.69 1.07
C ASP A 215 16.55 -0.41 0.38
N LEU A 216 15.48 -1.09 0.79
CA LEU A 216 14.13 -0.86 0.28
C LEU A 216 13.59 0.50 0.70
N ALA A 217 13.78 0.90 1.96
CA ALA A 217 13.41 2.21 2.45
C ALA A 217 14.10 3.34 1.64
N ARG A 218 15.40 3.19 1.36
CA ARG A 218 16.16 4.13 0.52
C ARG A 218 15.67 4.15 -0.92
N ALA A 219 15.30 3.01 -1.49
CA ALA A 219 14.74 2.97 -2.84
C ALA A 219 13.41 3.72 -2.92
N LEU A 220 12.52 3.52 -1.94
CA LEU A 220 11.24 4.24 -1.87
C LEU A 220 11.44 5.75 -1.65
N ALA A 221 12.37 6.15 -0.78
CA ALA A 221 12.69 7.56 -0.56
C ALA A 221 13.19 8.26 -1.85
N ARG A 222 13.94 7.55 -2.70
CA ARG A 222 14.37 8.07 -4.00
C ARG A 222 13.19 8.27 -4.95
N GLU A 223 12.25 7.34 -4.99
CA GLU A 223 11.04 7.47 -5.82
C GLU A 223 10.20 8.68 -5.37
N ILE A 224 10.00 8.85 -4.06
CA ILE A 224 9.29 10.01 -3.49
C ILE A 224 10.00 11.31 -3.89
N THR A 225 11.33 11.34 -3.84
CA THR A 225 12.10 12.52 -4.27
C THR A 225 11.87 12.79 -5.76
N ALA A 226 11.92 11.76 -6.60
CA ALA A 226 11.83 11.91 -8.05
C ALA A 226 10.46 12.43 -8.53
N ILE A 227 9.38 12.15 -7.81
CA ILE A 227 8.03 12.64 -8.17
C ILE A 227 7.71 14.04 -7.61
N THR A 228 8.56 14.56 -6.71
CA THR A 228 8.34 15.86 -6.03
C THR A 228 9.38 16.93 -6.41
N THR A 229 10.31 16.62 -7.31
CA THR A 229 11.31 17.53 -7.90
C THR A 229 11.18 17.59 -9.41
#